data_AF-A0A372QXT1-F1
#
_entry.id   AF-A0A372QXT1-F1
#
_cell.length_a   1.000
_cell.length_b   1.000
_cell.length_c   1.000
_cell.angle_alpha   90.00
_cell.angle_beta   90.00
_cell.angle_gamma   90.00
#
_symmetry.space_group_name_H-M   'P 1'
#
loop_
_entity.id
_entity.type
_entity.pdbx_description
1 polymer ?
#
loop_
_entity_poly.entity_id
_entity_poly.type
_entity_poly.pdbx_seq_one_letter_code
_entity_poly.pdbx_strand_id
1 'polypeptide(L)' 'MAETIISITETTFSSRVFIHDYLKSSKIEAHYQSNGRLFISYYNIISLGTYPSTPKLT' A
#
# COMPACT_ATOMS: atom_id res chain seq x y z
N MET A 1 14.99 -26.07 27.30
CA MET A 1 15.34 -25.01 26.33
C MET A 1 14.73 -25.43 25.01
N ALA A 2 13.49 -25.00 24.73
CA ALA A 2 12.81 -25.36 23.49
C ALA A 2 13.14 -24.29 22.46
N GLU A 3 13.82 -24.67 21.39
CA GLU A 3 14.08 -23.82 20.24
C GLU A 3 12.77 -23.70 19.44
N THR A 4 12.12 -22.54 19.56
CA THR A 4 10.98 -22.20 18.70
C THR A 4 11.52 -21.94 17.30
N ILE A 5 11.40 -22.92 16.41
CA ILE A 5 11.61 -22.73 14.98
C ILE A 5 10.49 -21.80 14.48
N ILE A 6 10.82 -20.54 14.24
CA ILE A 6 9.91 -19.58 13.62
C ILE A 6 9.79 -20.01 12.17
N SER A 7 8.66 -20.63 11.81
CA SER A 7 8.31 -20.93 10.43
C SER A 7 8.34 -19.62 9.65
N ILE A 8 9.37 -19.47 8.81
CA ILE A 8 9.54 -18.37 7.85
C ILE A 8 8.54 -18.57 6.70
N THR A 9 7.27 -18.80 7.01
CA THR A 9 6.16 -18.52 6.10
C THR A 9 5.94 -17.02 6.13
N GLU A 10 6.99 -16.32 5.67
CA GLU A 10 7.08 -14.89 5.49
C GLU A 10 6.18 -14.49 4.32
N THR A 11 4.88 -14.34 4.58
CA THR A 11 4.14 -13.29 3.90
C THR A 11 4.57 -11.96 4.51
N THR A 12 5.82 -11.54 4.25
CA THR A 12 6.42 -10.26 4.70
C THR A 12 5.75 -9.04 4.03
N PHE A 13 4.75 -9.27 3.19
CA PHE A 13 3.97 -8.24 2.54
C PHE A 13 2.80 -7.83 3.44
N SER A 14 2.82 -6.58 3.93
CA SER A 14 1.63 -5.95 4.50
C SER A 14 0.80 -5.32 3.38
N SER A 15 -0.50 -5.59 3.36
CA SER A 15 -1.42 -4.91 2.46
C SER A 15 -1.54 -3.44 2.87
N ARG A 16 -1.37 -2.54 1.91
CA ARG A 16 -1.56 -1.09 2.09
C ARG A 16 -2.90 -0.67 1.51
N VAL A 17 -3.63 0.17 2.24
CA VAL A 17 -4.81 0.87 1.73
C VAL A 17 -4.37 2.26 1.30
N PHE A 18 -4.60 2.60 0.04
CA PHE A 18 -4.29 3.91 -0.52
C PHE A 18 -5.55 4.78 -0.53
N ILE A 19 -5.42 6.00 0.00
CA ILE A 19 -6.47 7.02 0.01
C ILE A 19 -5.94 8.19 -0.79
N HIS A 20 -6.67 8.59 -1.83
CA HIS A 20 -6.27 9.66 -2.72
C HIS A 20 -7.48 10.48 -3.19
N ASP A 21 -7.30 11.79 -3.29
CA ASP A 21 -8.21 12.71 -3.97
C ASP A 21 -7.44 13.43 -5.08
N TYR A 22 -7.31 12.76 -6.23
CA TYR A 22 -6.47 13.20 -7.35
C TYR A 22 -6.82 14.59 -7.91
N LEU A 23 -8.08 15.01 -7.77
CA LEU A 23 -8.54 16.31 -8.27
C LEU A 23 -8.13 17.48 -7.36
N LYS A 24 -7.87 17.20 -6.08
CA LYS A 24 -7.66 18.25 -5.06
C LYS A 24 -6.34 18.13 -4.31
N SER A 25 -5.62 17.03 -4.46
CA SER A 25 -4.37 16.77 -3.75
C SER A 25 -3.34 16.11 -4.67
N SER A 26 -2.12 16.65 -4.64
CA SER A 26 -0.94 16.02 -5.24
C SER A 26 -0.28 15.00 -4.30
N LYS A 27 -0.93 14.62 -3.20
CA LYS A 27 -0.45 13.66 -2.21
C LYS A 27 -1.39 12.48 -2.07
N ILE A 28 -0.81 11.28 -1.95
CA ILE A 28 -1.49 10.01 -1.66
C ILE A 28 -1.14 9.62 -0.23
N GLU A 29 -2.15 9.27 0.55
CA GLU A 29 -1.98 8.66 1.87
C GLU A 29 -2.02 7.14 1.74
N ALA A 30 -1.11 6.45 2.42
CA ALA A 30 -1.09 4.99 2.48
C ALA A 30 -1.08 4.53 3.93
N HIS A 31 -2.04 3.66 4.25
CA HIS A 31 -2.21 3.09 5.58
C HIS A 31 -1.81 1.61 5.56
N TYR A 32 -1.07 1.18 6.57
CA TYR A 32 -0.90 -0.24 6.85
C TYR A 32 -0.99 -0.54 8.34
N GLN A 33 -1.49 -1.73 8.66
CA GLN A 33 -1.50 -2.25 10.01
C GLN A 33 -0.39 -3.28 10.17
N SER A 34 0.36 -3.18 11.25
CA SER A 34 1.34 -4.19 11.64
C SER A 34 1.35 -4.32 13.15
N ASN A 35 1.24 -5.55 13.65
CA ASN A 35 1.21 -5.86 15.09
C ASN A 35 0.22 -4.99 15.89
N GLY A 36 -0.99 -4.79 15.34
CA GLY A 36 -2.04 -3.98 15.97
C GLY A 36 -1.80 -2.46 15.96
N ARG A 37 -0.73 -1.99 15.30
CA ARG A 37 -0.45 -0.55 15.14
C ARG A 37 -0.73 -0.10 13.72
N LEU A 38 -1.32 1.09 13.61
CA LEU A 38 -1.53 1.79 12.34
C LEU A 38 -0.31 2.64 12.00
N PHE A 39 0.16 2.53 10.77
CA PHE A 39 1.22 3.36 10.21
C PHE A 39 0.69 4.09 8.99
N ILE A 40 1.11 5.36 8.85
CA ILE A 40 0.67 6.27 7.80
C ILE A 40 1.90 6.75 7.03
N SER A 41 1.86 6.68 5.71
CA SER A 41 2.90 7.20 4.82
C SER A 41 2.28 8.11 3.78
N TYR A 42 3.03 9.13 3.34
CA TYR A 42 2.60 10.10 2.35
C TYR A 42 3.50 10.01 1.11
N TYR A 43 2.89 9.97 -0.07
CA TYR A 43 3.58 9.92 -1.35
C TYR A 43 3.17 11.12 -2.21
N ASN A 44 4.14 11.73 -2.90
CA ASN A 44 3.84 12.79 -3.85
C ASN A 44 3.52 12.18 -5.22
N ILE A 45 2.50 12.74 -5.88
CA ILE A 45 2.15 12.42 -7.26
C ILE A 45 3.04 13.26 -8.16
N ILE A 46 3.87 12.60 -8.95
CA ILE A 46 4.81 13.27 -9.88
C ILE A 46 4.24 13.42 -11.30
N SER A 47 3.21 12.63 -11.64
CA SER A 47 2.54 12.68 -12.93
C SER A 47 1.14 12.07 -12.81
N LEU A 48 0.19 12.64 -13.55
CA LEU A 48 -1.14 12.08 -13.71
C LEU A 48 -1.17 11.26 -14.99
N GLY A 49 -1.39 9.96 -14.87
CA GLY A 49 -1.66 9.09 -16.02
C GLY A 49 -3.14 9.16 -16.40
N THR A 50 -3.44 9.16 -17.70
CA THR A 50 -4.81 8.97 -18.18
C THR A 50 -5.05 7.47 -18.33
N TYR A 51 -5.77 6.88 -17.37
CA TYR A 51 -6.27 5.52 -17.56
C TYR A 51 -7.45 5.58 -18.52
N PRO A 52 -7.43 4.85 -19.66
CA PRO A 52 -8.60 4.76 -20.51
C PRO A 52 -9.74 4.12 -19.71
N SER A 53 -10.95 4.68 -19.80
CA SER A 53 -12.13 4.17 -19.09
C SER A 53 -12.41 2.70 -19.42
N THR A 54 -11.95 2.23 -20.57
CA THR A 54 -11.98 0.83 -20.99
C THR A 54 -10.55 0.29 -20.98
N PRO A 55 -10.15 -0.49 -19.96
CA PRO A 55 -8.86 -1.17 -20.00
C PRO A 55 -8.88 -2.15 -21.16
N LYS A 56 -7.98 -1.96 -22.14
CA LYS A 56 -7.69 -3.00 -23.12
C LYS A 56 -6.99 -4.14 -22.38
N LEU A 57 -7.68 -5.27 -22.24
CA LEU A 57 -7.03 -6.53 -21.94
C LEU A 57 -6.25 -6.92 -23.20
N THR A 58 -4.93 -6.90 -23.11
CA THR A 58 -4.02 -7.42 -24.14
C THR A 58 -3.42 -8.71 -23.62
#